data_AF-A0A6L4Z971-F1
#
_entry.id   AF-A0A6L4Z971-F1
#
_cell.length_a   1.000
_cell.length_b   1.000
_cell.length_c   1.000
_cell.angle_alpha   90.00
_cell.angle_beta   90.00
_cell.angle_gamma   90.00
#
_symmetry.space_group_name_H-M   'P 1'
#
loop_
_entity.id
_entity.type
_entity.pdbx_description
1 polymer ?
#
loop_
_entity_poly.entity_id
_entity_poly.type
_entity_poly.pdbx_seq_one_letter_code
_entity_poly.pdbx_strand_id
1 'polypeptide(L)'
;MIELNKIAPELSKIKKENPFRVPENYFEDFSARLHERLEVEKTGVPKYKNKVIQFLKPAIGLAAGFALIFTLSYWPFRIFTPNEQAKNITAVNSESEMLFASWVEAIDENSFYAMLDNQNGSVYFTDDDLADFVNTNSSEYDIYSETGD
;
A
#
# COMPACT_ATOMS: atom_id res chain seq x y z
N MET A 1 20.21 53.07 63.22
CA MET A 1 19.55 51.78 63.55
C MET A 1 18.40 51.94 64.55
N ILE A 2 18.45 52.92 65.46
CA ILE A 2 17.48 53.11 66.55
C ILE A 2 16.09 53.58 66.04
N GLU A 3 16.06 54.40 64.97
CA GLU A 3 14.82 54.94 64.40
C GLU A 3 13.86 53.89 63.80
N LEU A 4 14.38 52.88 63.09
CA LEU A 4 13.54 51.87 62.43
C LEU A 4 12.90 50.89 63.43
N ASN A 5 13.60 50.60 64.54
CA ASN A 5 13.08 49.75 65.62
C ASN A 5 11.87 50.40 66.31
N LYS A 6 11.85 51.73 66.41
CA LYS A 6 10.75 52.50 67.01
C LYS A 6 9.51 52.58 66.10
N ILE A 7 9.70 52.64 64.79
CA ILE A 7 8.62 52.84 63.81
C ILE A 7 8.02 51.50 63.33
N ALA A 8 8.85 50.46 63.17
CA ALA A 8 8.43 49.14 62.72
C ALA A 8 9.32 48.03 63.32
N PRO A 9 9.05 47.58 64.56
CA PRO A 9 9.87 46.61 65.26
C PRO A 9 9.98 45.27 64.52
N GLU A 10 8.89 44.82 63.86
CA GLU A 10 8.89 43.57 63.08
C GLU A 10 9.77 43.65 61.83
N LEU A 11 9.78 44.77 61.11
CA LEU A 11 10.66 44.95 59.94
C LEU A 11 12.12 45.06 60.35
N SER A 12 12.41 45.56 61.55
CA SER A 12 13.78 45.67 62.06
C SER A 12 14.44 44.32 62.35
N LYS A 13 13.63 43.26 62.56
CA LYS A 13 14.09 41.88 62.78
C LYS A 13 14.47 41.15 61.49
N ILE A 14 14.05 41.65 60.33
CA ILE A 14 14.35 41.03 59.02
C ILE A 14 15.80 41.34 58.65
N LYS A 15 16.56 40.30 58.28
CA LYS A 15 17.94 40.46 57.81
C LYS A 15 17.96 41.33 56.54
N LYS A 16 18.81 42.35 56.53
CA LYS A 16 19.07 43.21 55.35
C LYS A 16 19.99 42.52 54.33
N GLU A 17 19.75 41.26 54.07
CA GLU A 17 20.42 40.52 53.00
C GLU A 17 19.51 40.49 51.78
N ASN A 18 20.08 40.70 50.59
CA ASN A 18 19.32 40.62 49.34
C ASN A 18 19.10 39.14 48.98
N PRO A 19 17.86 38.61 49.02
CA PRO A 19 17.60 37.20 48.71
C PRO A 19 17.74 36.89 47.21
N PHE A 20 17.83 37.90 46.35
CA PHE A 20 17.96 37.76 44.90
C PHE A 20 19.40 37.99 44.41
N ARG A 21 20.40 37.68 45.25
CA ARG A 21 21.79 37.78 44.84
C ARG A 21 22.17 36.60 43.93
N VAL A 22 22.68 36.90 42.75
CA VAL A 22 23.24 35.88 41.86
C VAL A 22 24.58 35.36 42.42
N PRO A 23 24.95 34.10 42.14
CA PRO A 23 26.27 33.58 42.49
C PRO A 23 27.40 34.43 41.88
N GLU A 24 28.55 34.44 42.56
CA GLU A 24 29.77 35.03 42.01
C GLU A 24 30.10 34.37 40.65
N ASN A 25 30.56 35.18 39.69
CA ASN A 25 30.87 34.75 38.31
C ASN A 25 29.71 34.14 37.50
N TYR A 26 28.44 34.35 37.91
CA TYR A 26 27.27 33.84 37.17
C TYR A 26 27.30 34.24 35.68
N PHE A 27 27.58 35.51 35.40
CA PHE A 27 27.59 36.04 34.02
C PHE A 27 28.88 35.70 33.26
N GLU A 28 30.02 35.62 33.95
CA GLU A 28 31.32 35.25 33.36
C GLU A 28 31.26 33.83 32.78
N ASP A 29 30.74 32.86 33.53
CA ASP A 29 30.66 31.46 33.12
C ASP A 29 29.45 31.14 32.22
N PHE A 30 28.47 32.04 32.13
CA PHE A 30 27.19 31.77 31.46
C PHE A 30 27.39 31.38 30.00
N SER A 31 28.25 32.12 29.29
CA SER A 31 28.53 31.88 27.88
C SER A 31 29.14 30.49 27.65
N ALA A 32 30.12 30.11 28.46
CA ALA A 32 30.76 28.79 28.38
C ALA A 32 29.76 27.66 28.61
N ARG A 33 28.91 27.77 29.65
CA ARG A 33 27.87 26.78 29.97
C ARG A 33 26.81 26.68 28.87
N LEU A 34 26.46 27.80 28.25
CA LEU A 34 25.52 27.83 27.13
C LEU A 34 26.10 27.13 25.91
N HIS A 35 27.36 27.43 25.56
CA HIS A 35 28.05 26.79 24.45
C HIS A 35 28.19 25.28 24.64
N GLU A 36 28.58 24.82 25.84
CA GLU A 36 28.66 23.40 26.17
C GLU A 36 27.31 22.69 25.97
N ARG A 37 26.21 23.29 26.44
CA ARG A 37 24.86 22.73 26.25
C ARG A 37 24.46 22.67 24.78
N LEU A 38 24.75 23.72 24.02
CA LEU A 38 24.47 23.77 22.58
C LEU A 38 25.30 22.75 21.79
N GLU A 39 26.54 22.50 22.18
CA GLU A 39 27.39 21.48 21.55
C GLU A 39 26.92 20.06 21.87
N VAL A 40 26.54 19.79 23.12
CA VAL A 40 25.92 18.51 23.51
C VAL A 40 24.59 18.29 22.77
N GLU A 41 23.79 19.34 22.58
CA GLU A 41 22.52 19.24 21.85
C GLU A 41 22.72 19.04 20.33
N LYS A 42 23.72 19.71 19.74
CA LYS A 42 24.09 19.55 18.32
C LYS A 42 24.70 18.18 18.01
N THR A 43 25.52 17.66 18.92
CA THR A 43 26.15 16.33 18.77
C THR A 43 25.23 15.20 19.22
N GLY A 44 24.22 15.52 20.02
CA GLY A 44 23.11 14.67 20.43
C GLY A 44 22.02 14.51 19.37
N VAL A 45 22.36 14.54 18.08
CA VAL A 45 21.50 13.94 17.05
C VAL A 45 21.10 12.56 17.58
N PRO A 46 19.81 12.27 17.79
CA PRO A 46 19.42 10.96 18.25
C PRO A 46 19.99 9.99 17.24
N LYS A 47 20.95 9.15 17.67
CA LYS A 47 21.37 8.01 16.87
C LYS A 47 20.11 7.17 16.73
N TYR A 48 19.37 7.40 15.64
CA TYR A 48 18.23 6.59 15.29
C TYR A 48 18.83 5.21 15.14
N LYS A 49 18.64 4.38 16.17
CA LYS A 49 19.08 3.00 16.15
C LYS A 49 18.09 2.38 15.20
N ASN A 50 18.40 2.36 13.90
CA ASN A 50 17.52 1.83 12.85
C ASN A 50 17.21 0.36 13.19
N LYS A 51 16.20 0.12 14.03
CA LYS A 51 15.79 -1.23 14.47
C LYS A 51 15.44 -2.09 13.26
N VAL A 52 15.01 -1.47 12.17
CA VAL A 52 14.79 -2.10 10.85
C VAL A 52 15.99 -2.92 10.35
N ILE A 53 17.24 -2.44 10.56
CA ILE A 53 18.43 -3.17 10.12
C ILE A 53 18.68 -4.41 11.00
N GLN A 54 18.21 -4.40 12.25
CA GLN A 54 18.32 -5.55 13.15
C GLN A 54 17.34 -6.67 12.77
N PHE A 55 16.15 -6.33 12.26
CA PHE A 55 15.15 -7.30 11.82
C PHE A 55 15.41 -7.86 10.42
N LEU A 56 16.22 -7.17 9.60
CA LEU A 56 16.57 -7.65 8.26
C LEU A 56 17.72 -8.68 8.28
N LYS A 57 18.53 -8.74 9.35
CA LYS A 57 19.63 -9.71 9.52
C LYS A 57 19.25 -11.18 9.30
N PRO A 58 18.10 -11.69 9.81
CA PRO A 58 17.68 -13.06 9.52
C PRO A 58 17.03 -13.26 8.13
N ALA A 59 16.52 -12.21 7.48
CA ALA A 59 15.73 -12.32 6.25
C ALA A 59 16.56 -12.21 4.95
N ILE A 60 17.82 -11.79 5.02
CA ILE A 60 18.71 -11.68 3.84
C ILE A 60 18.98 -13.04 3.17
N GLY A 61 18.90 -14.15 3.92
CA GLY A 61 19.03 -15.50 3.36
C GLY A 61 17.90 -15.88 2.39
N LEU A 62 16.68 -15.34 2.58
CA LEU A 62 15.55 -15.59 1.68
C LEU A 62 15.75 -14.93 0.30
N ALA A 63 16.33 -13.73 0.28
CA ALA A 63 16.61 -13.02 -0.97
C ALA A 63 17.58 -13.79 -1.89
N ALA A 64 18.58 -14.47 -1.31
CA ALA A 64 19.49 -15.33 -2.08
C ALA A 64 18.74 -16.54 -2.69
N GLY A 65 17.77 -17.11 -1.98
CA GLY A 65 16.91 -18.18 -2.50
C GLY A 65 16.02 -17.71 -3.66
N PHE A 66 15.34 -16.58 -3.50
CA PHE A 66 14.54 -15.98 -4.58
C PHE A 66 15.40 -15.59 -5.78
N ALA A 67 16.58 -15.01 -5.55
CA ALA A 67 17.54 -14.71 -6.60
C ALA A 67 17.98 -15.99 -7.31
N LEU A 68 18.24 -17.09 -6.59
CA LEU A 68 18.59 -18.38 -7.19
C LEU A 68 17.47 -18.92 -8.07
N ILE A 69 16.21 -18.89 -7.60
CA ILE A 69 15.03 -19.33 -8.36
C ILE A 69 14.85 -18.46 -9.60
N PHE A 70 14.95 -17.13 -9.46
CA PHE A 70 14.83 -16.19 -10.57
C PHE A 70 15.95 -16.40 -11.58
N THR A 71 17.17 -16.64 -11.12
CA THR A 71 18.31 -16.94 -12.00
C THR A 71 18.12 -18.30 -12.68
N LEU A 72 17.69 -19.35 -11.95
CA LEU A 72 17.41 -20.66 -12.54
C LEU A 72 16.23 -20.68 -13.50
N SER A 73 15.26 -19.78 -13.35
CA SER A 73 14.12 -19.67 -14.25
C SER A 73 14.43 -18.78 -15.46
N TYR A 74 15.09 -17.66 -15.24
CA TYR A 74 15.36 -16.64 -16.25
C TYR A 74 16.57 -16.98 -17.14
N TRP A 75 17.58 -17.65 -16.58
CA TRP A 75 18.80 -18.03 -17.29
C TRP A 75 18.59 -19.09 -18.39
N PRO A 76 17.87 -20.22 -18.16
CA PRO A 76 17.62 -21.19 -19.23
C PRO A 76 16.73 -20.61 -20.32
N PHE A 77 15.76 -19.76 -19.98
CA PHE A 77 14.93 -19.08 -20.98
C PHE A 77 15.78 -18.22 -21.93
N ARG A 78 16.83 -17.54 -21.43
CA ARG A 78 17.78 -16.79 -22.27
C ARG A 78 18.80 -17.63 -23.02
N ILE A 79 19.14 -18.82 -22.52
CA ILE A 79 20.21 -19.65 -23.11
C ILE A 79 19.66 -20.66 -24.14
N PHE A 80 18.42 -21.13 -23.97
CA PHE A 80 17.80 -22.17 -24.81
C PHE A 80 16.81 -21.65 -25.85
N THR A 81 16.44 -20.37 -25.84
CA THR A 81 15.70 -19.76 -26.94
C THR A 81 16.68 -19.12 -27.93
N PRO A 82 17.04 -19.78 -29.05
CA PRO A 82 17.57 -19.03 -30.17
C PRO A 82 16.53 -17.95 -30.52
N ASN A 83 16.99 -16.73 -30.78
CA ASN A 83 16.18 -15.67 -31.38
C ASN A 83 15.71 -16.17 -32.76
N GLU A 84 14.63 -16.96 -32.78
CA GLU A 84 13.83 -17.18 -33.97
C GLU A 84 13.16 -15.84 -34.25
N GLN A 85 13.88 -14.97 -34.97
CA GLN A 85 13.32 -13.76 -35.52
C GLN A 85 12.05 -14.15 -36.26
N ALA A 86 10.94 -13.58 -35.81
CA ALA A 86 9.60 -13.79 -36.32
C ALA A 86 9.58 -14.10 -37.83
N LYS A 87 9.41 -15.38 -38.17
CA LYS A 87 9.08 -15.80 -39.51
C LYS A 87 7.88 -16.73 -39.45
N ASN A 88 6.75 -16.13 -39.81
CA ASN A 88 5.45 -16.71 -40.16
C ASN A 88 4.51 -17.04 -38.98
N ILE A 89 3.76 -16.01 -38.60
CA ILE A 89 2.40 -16.09 -38.06
C ILE A 89 1.53 -16.85 -39.08
N THR A 90 1.55 -18.19 -39.06
CA THR A 90 0.60 -19.00 -39.87
C THR A 90 0.28 -20.36 -39.24
N ALA A 91 1.03 -20.82 -38.24
CA ALA A 91 0.78 -22.14 -37.62
C ALA A 91 0.07 -22.09 -36.24
N VAL A 92 -0.33 -20.91 -35.77
CA VAL A 92 -1.14 -20.75 -34.54
C VAL A 92 -2.64 -20.54 -34.85
N ASN A 93 -2.99 -20.36 -36.13
CA ASN A 93 -4.35 -20.02 -36.55
C ASN A 93 -5.26 -21.25 -36.68
N SER A 94 -4.72 -22.43 -36.98
CA SER A 94 -5.55 -23.60 -37.30
C SER A 94 -6.27 -24.21 -36.10
N GLU A 95 -5.65 -24.24 -34.92
CA GLU A 95 -6.32 -24.72 -33.70
C GLU A 95 -7.26 -23.66 -33.11
N SER A 96 -6.86 -22.39 -33.17
CA SER A 96 -7.67 -21.27 -32.68
C SER A 96 -8.92 -21.03 -33.52
N GLU A 97 -8.86 -21.20 -34.84
CA GLU A 97 -10.02 -21.10 -35.73
C GLU A 97 -11.04 -22.23 -35.50
N MET A 98 -10.58 -23.47 -35.29
CA MET A 98 -11.50 -24.60 -35.01
C MET A 98 -12.21 -24.43 -33.67
N LEU A 99 -11.48 -23.98 -32.64
CA LEU A 99 -12.07 -23.65 -31.35
C LEU A 99 -13.05 -22.48 -31.51
N PHE A 100 -12.64 -21.38 -32.15
CA PHE A 100 -13.50 -20.22 -32.36
C PHE A 100 -14.77 -20.56 -33.16
N ALA A 101 -14.67 -21.38 -34.21
CA ALA A 101 -15.82 -21.84 -34.98
C ALA A 101 -16.80 -22.66 -34.11
N SER A 102 -16.26 -23.56 -33.27
CA SER A 102 -17.08 -24.32 -32.31
C SER A 102 -17.76 -23.42 -31.26
N TRP A 103 -17.09 -22.36 -30.80
CA TRP A 103 -17.68 -21.37 -29.90
C TRP A 103 -18.79 -20.55 -30.57
N VAL A 104 -18.60 -20.15 -31.84
CA VAL A 104 -19.60 -19.39 -32.60
C VAL A 104 -20.81 -20.26 -32.95
N GLU A 105 -20.62 -21.53 -33.27
CA GLU A 105 -21.70 -22.49 -33.54
C GLU A 105 -22.58 -22.74 -32.30
N ALA A 106 -22.01 -22.62 -31.10
CA ALA A 106 -22.73 -22.78 -29.84
C ALA A 106 -23.54 -21.53 -29.42
N ILE A 107 -23.41 -20.41 -30.14
CA ILE A 107 -24.13 -19.16 -29.84
C ILE A 107 -25.39 -19.10 -30.72
N ASP A 108 -26.54 -18.90 -30.09
CA ASP A 108 -27.80 -18.66 -30.79
C ASP A 108 -27.79 -17.32 -31.56
N GLU A 109 -28.51 -17.25 -32.70
CA GLU A 109 -28.50 -16.07 -33.58
C GLU A 109 -28.90 -14.79 -32.84
N ASN A 110 -29.89 -14.84 -31.95
CA ASN A 110 -30.34 -13.68 -31.19
C ASN A 110 -29.26 -13.16 -30.22
N SER A 111 -28.48 -14.06 -29.62
CA SER A 111 -27.34 -13.72 -28.76
C SER A 111 -26.17 -13.12 -29.55
N PHE A 112 -25.94 -13.63 -30.76
CA PHE A 112 -24.94 -13.07 -31.67
C PHE A 112 -25.27 -11.63 -32.08
N TYR A 113 -26.54 -11.34 -32.38
CA TYR A 113 -26.98 -9.96 -32.68
C TYR A 113 -26.81 -9.02 -31.47
N ALA A 114 -27.10 -9.49 -30.25
CA ALA A 114 -26.88 -8.71 -29.03
C ALA A 114 -25.39 -8.36 -28.80
N MET A 115 -24.48 -9.28 -29.11
CA MET A 115 -23.03 -9.03 -29.04
C MET A 115 -22.53 -8.03 -30.10
N LEU A 116 -23.12 -8.05 -31.30
CA LEU A 116 -22.79 -7.11 -32.38
C LEU A 116 -23.33 -5.70 -32.13
N ASP A 117 -24.50 -5.59 -31.52
CA ASP A 117 -25.16 -4.30 -31.26
C ASP A 117 -24.46 -3.51 -30.15
N ASN A 118 -23.92 -4.17 -29.13
CA ASN A 118 -23.36 -3.53 -27.95
C ASN A 118 -21.82 -3.63 -27.85
N GLN A 119 -21.11 -3.05 -28.81
CA GLN A 119 -19.65 -2.90 -28.68
C GLN A 119 -19.22 -1.86 -27.61
N ASN A 120 -20.15 -1.14 -26.97
CA ASN A 120 -19.82 -0.04 -26.02
C ASN A 120 -20.73 0.06 -24.77
N GLY A 121 -21.52 -0.96 -24.43
CA GLY A 121 -22.43 -0.93 -23.27
C GLY A 121 -22.30 -2.18 -22.41
N SER A 122 -22.30 -2.03 -21.08
CA SER A 122 -22.42 -3.16 -20.16
C SER A 122 -23.70 -3.94 -20.48
N VAL A 123 -23.58 -5.25 -20.67
CA VAL A 123 -24.71 -6.17 -20.87
C VAL A 123 -25.62 -6.08 -19.64
N TYR A 124 -26.74 -5.36 -19.76
CA TYR A 124 -27.76 -5.30 -18.73
C TYR A 124 -28.86 -6.28 -19.12
N PHE A 125 -28.87 -7.43 -18.45
CA PHE A 125 -29.92 -8.43 -18.62
C PHE A 125 -31.18 -7.89 -17.95
N THR A 126 -32.21 -7.59 -18.74
CA THR A 126 -33.49 -7.10 -18.23
C THR A 126 -34.40 -8.26 -17.86
N ASP A 127 -35.40 -7.99 -17.00
CA ASP A 127 -36.41 -8.99 -16.64
C ASP A 127 -37.21 -9.45 -17.87
N ASP A 128 -37.34 -8.60 -18.89
CA ASP A 128 -37.98 -8.91 -20.16
C ASP A 128 -37.15 -9.93 -20.97
N ASP A 129 -35.82 -9.78 -21.01
CA ASP A 129 -34.92 -10.75 -21.66
C ASP A 129 -35.00 -12.13 -21.00
N LEU A 130 -35.15 -12.16 -19.67
CA LEU A 130 -35.34 -13.40 -18.92
C LEU A 130 -36.66 -14.08 -19.27
N ALA A 131 -37.75 -13.30 -19.38
CA ALA A 131 -39.07 -13.82 -19.73
C ALA A 131 -39.07 -14.41 -21.15
N ASP A 132 -38.42 -13.74 -22.11
CA ASP A 132 -38.31 -14.22 -23.48
C ASP A 132 -37.43 -15.48 -23.57
N PHE A 133 -36.34 -15.55 -22.81
CA PHE A 133 -35.52 -16.76 -22.71
C PHE A 133 -36.30 -17.94 -22.16
N VAL A 134 -37.04 -17.73 -21.07
CA VAL A 134 -37.87 -18.77 -20.46
C VAL A 134 -38.93 -19.22 -21.46
N ASN A 135 -39.66 -18.31 -22.11
CA ASN A 135 -40.69 -18.68 -23.09
C ASN A 135 -40.12 -19.43 -24.31
N THR A 136 -38.91 -19.10 -24.74
CA THR A 136 -38.27 -19.75 -25.89
C THR A 136 -37.75 -21.15 -25.53
N ASN A 137 -37.29 -21.35 -24.28
CA ASN A 137 -36.67 -22.60 -23.85
C ASN A 137 -37.59 -23.49 -23.01
N SER A 138 -38.72 -22.99 -22.51
CA SER A 138 -39.74 -23.81 -21.86
C SER A 138 -40.62 -24.44 -22.94
N SER A 139 -40.67 -25.77 -22.93
CA SER A 139 -41.53 -26.48 -23.86
C SER A 139 -42.95 -26.48 -23.33
N GLU A 140 -43.95 -26.43 -24.22
CA GLU A 140 -45.35 -26.50 -23.82
C GLU A 140 -45.68 -27.81 -23.06
N TYR A 141 -44.85 -28.85 -23.24
CA TYR A 141 -44.89 -30.08 -22.46
C TYR A 141 -44.56 -29.86 -20.97
N ASP A 142 -43.59 -29.00 -20.64
CA ASP A 142 -43.19 -28.72 -19.26
C ASP A 142 -44.33 -28.03 -18.49
N ILE A 143 -45.04 -27.12 -19.15
CA ILE A 143 -46.20 -26.39 -18.59
C ILE A 143 -47.33 -27.36 -18.20
N TYR A 144 -47.63 -28.35 -19.05
CA TYR A 144 -48.68 -29.33 -18.77
C TYR A 144 -48.29 -30.34 -17.68
N SER A 145 -47.00 -30.63 -17.53
CA SER A 145 -46.51 -31.56 -16.52
C SER A 145 -46.70 -31.05 -15.08
N GLU A 146 -46.80 -29.73 -14.91
CA GLU A 146 -46.87 -29.08 -13.59
C GLU A 146 -48.30 -28.77 -13.14
N THR A 147 -49.28 -28.71 -14.06
CA THR A 147 -50.70 -28.48 -13.76
C THR A 147 -51.53 -29.76 -13.58
N GLY A 148 -50.87 -30.93 -13.56
CA GLY A 148 -51.50 -32.24 -13.43
C GLY A 148 -51.48 -32.82 -12.01
N ASP A 149 -52.07 -32.12 -11.04
CA ASP A 149 -52.55 -32.66 -9.76
C ASP A 149 -53.91 -32.02 -9.40
#